data_AF-A0A976CDA4-F1
#
_entry.id   AF-A0A976CDA4-F1
#
_cell.length_a   1.000
_cell.length_b   1.000
_cell.length_c   1.000
_cell.angle_alpha   90.00
_cell.angle_beta   90.00
_cell.angle_gamma   90.00
#
_symmetry.space_group_name_H-M   'P 1'
#
loop_
_entity.id
_entity.type
_entity.pdbx_description
1 polymer ?
#
loop_
_entity_poly.entity_id
_entity_poly.type
_entity_poly.pdbx_seq_one_letter_code
_entity_poly.pdbx_strand_id
1 'polypeptide(L)' 'MKYAISKGVNININCGMILNTSIQTCLNEKSNTLLEWILENGADRNLLTKNNLAIIDKYGTAELKELIKHFLS' A
#
# COMPACT_ATOMS: atom_id res chain seq x y z
N MET A 1 0.55 -14.50 2.97
CA MET A 1 0.66 -13.11 3.49
C MET A 1 -0.38 -12.82 4.58
N LYS A 2 -1.68 -12.69 4.26
CA LYS A 2 -2.72 -12.35 5.24
C LYS A 2 -2.72 -13.24 6.50
N TYR A 3 -2.54 -14.55 6.32
CA TYR A 3 -2.40 -15.51 7.43
C TYR A 3 -1.18 -15.23 8.32
N ALA A 4 -0.02 -14.90 7.75
CA ALA A 4 1.18 -14.63 8.55
C ALA A 4 1.01 -13.36 9.40
N ILE A 5 0.44 -12.31 8.79
CA ILE A 5 0.11 -11.06 9.48
C ILE A 5 -0.91 -11.30 10.59
N SER A 6 -1.94 -12.13 10.35
CA SER A 6 -2.89 -12.51 11.41
C SER A 6 -2.30 -13.38 12.52
N LYS A 7 -1.11 -13.95 12.32
CA LYS A 7 -0.30 -14.62 13.35
C LYS A 7 0.71 -13.70 14.04
N GLY A 8 0.64 -12.39 13.81
CA GLY A 8 1.48 -11.39 14.49
C GLY A 8 2.77 -11.05 13.77
N VAL A 9 2.96 -11.49 12.51
CA VAL A 9 4.08 -11.00 11.70
C VAL A 9 3.92 -9.50 11.48
N ASN A 10 4.96 -8.74 11.81
CA ASN A 10 4.99 -7.30 11.61
C ASN A 10 4.90 -6.96 10.11
N ILE A 11 3.88 -6.21 9.73
CA ILE A 11 3.62 -5.80 8.34
C ILE A 11 4.62 -4.73 7.84
N ASN A 12 5.32 -4.06 8.75
CA ASN A 12 6.26 -2.96 8.48
C ASN A 12 7.72 -3.41 8.35
N ILE A 13 7.98 -4.72 8.31
CA ILE A 13 9.32 -5.27 8.11
C ILE A 13 9.97 -4.76 6.81
N ASN A 14 11.30 -4.76 6.79
CA ASN A 14 12.10 -4.35 5.63
C ASN A 14 11.71 -2.95 5.11
N CYS A 15 11.53 -1.99 6.03
CA CYS A 15 11.14 -0.61 5.72
C CYS A 15 9.86 -0.52 4.87
N GLY A 16 8.84 -1.30 5.21
CA GLY A 16 7.55 -1.27 4.54
C GLY A 16 7.58 -1.90 3.14
N MET A 17 8.44 -2.90 2.90
CA MET A 17 8.53 -3.60 1.61
C MET A 17 7.16 -4.11 1.14
N ILE A 18 6.35 -4.67 2.06
CA ILE A 18 4.99 -5.14 1.76
C ILE A 18 4.11 -4.02 1.21
N LEU A 19 4.10 -2.86 1.89
CA LEU A 19 3.34 -1.68 1.47
C LEU A 19 3.83 -1.20 0.09
N ASN A 20 5.15 -1.08 -0.09
CA ASN A 20 5.72 -0.57 -1.33
C ASN A 20 5.49 -1.50 -2.53
N THR A 21 5.57 -2.83 -2.34
CA THR A 21 5.26 -3.82 -3.39
C THR A 21 3.77 -3.82 -3.73
N SER A 22 2.89 -3.62 -2.74
CA SER A 22 1.44 -3.59 -2.99
C SER A 22 1.02 -2.48 -3.95
N ILE A 23 1.73 -1.34 -3.98
CA ILE A 23 1.50 -0.28 -4.96
C ILE A 23 1.68 -0.79 -6.39
N GLN A 24 2.76 -1.53 -6.66
CA GLN A 24 3.01 -2.10 -7.99
C GLN A 24 1.91 -3.08 -8.38
N THR A 25 1.49 -3.94 -7.45
CA THR A 25 0.37 -4.86 -7.66
C THR A 25 -0.92 -4.11 -7.98
N CYS A 26 -1.25 -3.04 -7.24
CA CYS A 26 -2.43 -2.23 -7.51
C CYS A 26 -2.42 -1.61 -8.91
N LEU A 27 -1.25 -1.12 -9.36
CA LEU A 27 -1.10 -0.53 -10.68
C LEU A 27 -1.25 -1.55 -11.82
N ASN A 28 -0.73 -2.76 -11.63
CA ASN A 28 -0.77 -3.84 -12.63
C ASN A 28 -2.15 -4.49 -12.71
N GLU A 29 -2.75 -4.81 -11.56
CA GLU A 29 -4.04 -5.52 -11.45
C GLU A 29 -5.25 -4.57 -11.51
N LYS A 30 -5.03 -3.25 -11.47
CA LYS A 30 -6.08 -2.23 -11.35
C LYS A 30 -7.03 -2.50 -10.17
N SER A 31 -6.49 -3.01 -9.08
CA SER A 31 -7.25 -3.39 -7.87
C SER A 31 -6.59 -2.86 -6.61
N ASN A 32 -7.38 -2.20 -5.76
CA ASN A 32 -6.92 -1.57 -4.52
C ASN A 32 -7.06 -2.48 -3.29
N THR A 33 -7.74 -3.62 -3.42
CA THR A 33 -8.15 -4.49 -2.30
C THR A 33 -6.97 -4.95 -1.44
N LEU A 34 -5.81 -5.22 -2.06
CA LEU A 34 -4.61 -5.61 -1.32
C LEU A 34 -4.07 -4.45 -0.49
N LEU A 35 -3.97 -3.26 -1.09
CA LEU A 35 -3.45 -2.06 -0.44
C LEU A 35 -4.37 -1.60 0.69
N GLU A 36 -5.68 -1.58 0.46
CA GLU A 36 -6.70 -1.30 1.50
C GLU A 36 -6.50 -2.22 2.70
N TRP A 37 -6.46 -3.53 2.45
CA TRP A 37 -6.29 -4.51 3.52
C TRP A 37 -4.98 -4.31 4.29
N ILE A 38 -3.87 -4.02 3.60
CA ILE A 38 -2.56 -3.78 4.23
C ILE A 38 -2.60 -2.54 5.12
N LEU A 39 -3.19 -1.44 4.65
CA LEU A 39 -3.30 -0.19 5.39
C LEU A 39 -4.23 -0.35 6.61
N GLU A 40 -5.36 -1.05 6.46
CA GLU A 40 -6.26 -1.39 7.57
C GLU A 40 -5.61 -2.28 8.63
N ASN A 41 -4.59 -3.06 8.26
CA ASN A 41 -3.87 -3.98 9.16
C ASN A 41 -2.56 -3.39 9.70
N GLY A 42 -2.47 -2.06 9.78
CA GLY A 42 -1.40 -1.36 10.52
C GLY A 42 -0.12 -1.13 9.73
N ALA A 43 -0.18 -1.16 8.40
CA ALA A 43 0.95 -0.69 7.59
C ALA A 43 1.20 0.80 7.83
N ASP A 44 2.45 1.14 8.13
CA ASP A 44 2.89 2.50 8.35
C ASP A 44 2.97 3.24 7.01
N ARG A 45 1.99 4.09 6.78
CA ARG A 45 1.87 4.98 5.62
C ARG A 45 3.13 5.82 5.37
N ASN A 46 3.90 6.13 6.41
CA ASN A 46 5.11 6.94 6.28
C ASN A 46 6.27 6.18 5.60
N LEU A 47 6.14 4.86 5.44
CA LEU A 47 7.09 4.02 4.72
C LEU A 47 6.83 3.99 3.20
N LEU A 48 5.81 4.70 2.71
CA LEU A 48 5.64 4.93 1.27
C LEU A 48 6.78 5.78 0.73
N THR A 49 7.46 5.25 -0.28
CA THR A 49 8.54 5.98 -0.94
C THR A 49 8.02 7.13 -1.82
N LYS A 50 8.86 8.16 -2.00
CA LYS A 50 8.59 9.24 -2.97
C LYS A 50 8.34 8.71 -4.39
N ASN A 51 9.06 7.63 -4.77
CA ASN A 51 8.86 6.97 -6.05
C ASN A 51 7.44 6.40 -6.17
N ASN A 52 6.92 5.78 -5.10
CA ASN A 52 5.55 5.27 -5.09
C ASN A 52 4.51 6.38 -5.23
N LEU A 53 4.70 7.52 -4.56
CA LEU A 53 3.79 8.66 -4.73
C LEU A 53 3.81 9.18 -6.19
N ALA A 54 5.00 9.28 -6.79
CA ALA A 54 5.15 9.73 -8.17
C ALA A 54 4.49 8.79 -9.19
N ILE A 55 4.64 7.47 -9.05
CA ILE A 55 4.01 6.50 -9.97
C ILE A 55 2.49 6.42 -9.76
N ILE A 56 1.99 6.60 -8.54
CA ILE A 56 0.54 6.64 -8.28
C ILE A 56 -0.05 7.89 -8.92
N ASP A 57 0.61 9.03 -8.80
CA ASP A 57 0.16 10.24 -9.48
C ASP A 57 0.17 10.09 -11.00
N LYS A 58 1.20 9.46 -11.56
CA LYS A 58 1.32 9.28 -13.02
C LYS A 58 0.42 8.21 -13.61
N TYR A 59 0.21 7.09 -12.92
CA TYR A 59 -0.40 5.87 -13.49
C TYR A 59 -1.56 5.30 -12.66
N GLY A 60 -1.82 5.82 -11.46
CA GLY A 60 -2.89 5.36 -10.58
C GLY A 60 -4.28 5.74 -11.08
N THR A 61 -5.26 4.93 -10.74
CA THR A 61 -6.68 5.24 -10.99
C THR A 61 -7.15 6.35 -10.06
N ALA A 62 -8.32 6.94 -10.32
CA ALA A 62 -8.90 7.94 -9.44
C ALA A 62 -9.10 7.38 -8.02
N GLU A 63 -9.56 6.14 -7.92
CA GLU A 63 -9.81 5.44 -6.66
C GLU A 63 -8.52 5.22 -5.88
N LEU A 64 -7.42 4.81 -6.55
CA LEU A 64 -6.13 4.63 -5.89
C LEU A 64 -5.58 5.97 -5.36
N LYS A 65 -5.74 7.05 -6.13
CA LYS A 65 -5.31 8.38 -5.69
C LYS A 65 -6.10 8.86 -4.47
N GLU A 66 -7.42 8.68 -4.48
CA GLU A 66 -8.27 9.03 -3.34
C GLU A 66 -7.98 8.18 -2.11
N LEU A 67 -7.75 6.87 -2.29
CA LEU A 67 -7.33 5.98 -1.21
C LEU A 67 -6.05 6.48 -0.53
N ILE A 68 -5.01 6.80 -1.31
CA ILE A 68 -3.74 7.30 -0.76
C ILE A 68 -3.93 8.65 -0.06
N LYS A 69 -4.75 9.56 -0.61
CA LYS A 69 -5.05 10.84 0.06
C LYS A 69 -5.73 10.62 1.41
N HIS A 70 -6.77 9.78 1.46
CA HIS A 70 -7.47 9.43 2.70
C HIS A 70 -6.51 8.85 3.74
N PHE A 71 -5.62 7.97 3.32
CA PHE A 71 -4.63 7.39 4.22
C PHE A 71 -3.46 8.30 4.53
N LEU A 72 -3.23 9.44 3.87
CA LEU A 72 -2.13 10.37 4.19
C LEU A 72 -2.59 11.63 4.94
N SER A 73 -3.89 11.94 4.94
CA SER A 73 -4.49 12.96 5.82
C SER A 73 -4.40 12.59 7.30
#